data_AF-A0A9D4YYL7-F1
#
_entry.id   AF-A0A9D4YYL7-F1
#
_cell.length_a   1.000
_cell.length_b   1.000
_cell.length_c   1.000
_cell.angle_alpha   90.00
_cell.angle_beta   90.00
_cell.angle_gamma   90.00
#
_symmetry.space_group_name_H-M   'P 1'
#
loop_
_entity.id
_entity.type
_entity.pdbx_description
1 polymer ?
#
loop_
_entity_poly.entity_id
_entity_poly.type
_entity_poly.pdbx_seq_one_letter_code
_entity_poly.pdbx_strand_id
1 'polypeptide(L)'
;MMFNDKYKIIYVKCPKAAGTSLLQYFTDCKAPNASQYCLRMASYGNATNVQHLLSAWDDYYVFGFSRNVLQRAISQYQYLSTFIRKECPGVAWDQFCQDPYVLGDYCIRQRDVDGQRCCTQSPEHQYQHASPQVNCLLTREGKTAVDWVGRVEQFSSDLSDLVAILNARPGVPSLPTVQTSKANYNASPCDAHHRKLRWHDAASAEPVASVQQGTPDLAQGRPADAAVSPSAAEQRLPVRTYLEQNVVPILMQAMMELNRKRPADPIDFLCTYLQQHKTQRISDKN
;
A
#
# COMPACT_ATOMS: atom_id res chain seq x y z
N MET A 1 -16.91 -9.20 3.08
CA MET A 1 -17.66 -8.05 2.52
C MET A 1 -18.34 -7.34 3.66
N MET A 2 -18.57 -6.04 3.51
CA MET A 2 -19.36 -5.25 4.43
C MET A 2 -20.35 -4.42 3.63
N PHE A 3 -21.48 -4.02 4.21
CA PHE A 3 -22.52 -3.38 3.43
C PHE A 3 -23.43 -2.49 4.28
N ASN A 4 -24.19 -1.61 3.62
CA ASN A 4 -25.22 -0.80 4.24
C ASN A 4 -26.44 -0.71 3.31
N ASP A 5 -27.58 -1.20 3.81
CA ASP A 5 -28.83 -1.28 3.03
C ASP A 5 -29.48 0.10 2.82
N LYS A 6 -29.35 1.02 3.79
CA LYS A 6 -29.89 2.39 3.71
C LYS A 6 -29.22 3.21 2.60
N TYR A 7 -27.91 3.01 2.40
CA TYR A 7 -27.12 3.70 1.38
C TYR A 7 -26.93 2.87 0.10
N LYS A 8 -27.45 1.63 0.08
CA LYS A 8 -27.29 0.65 -1.01
C LYS A 8 -25.85 0.54 -1.48
N ILE A 9 -24.95 0.17 -0.57
CA ILE A 9 -23.52 0.01 -0.86
C ILE A 9 -22.98 -1.33 -0.35
N ILE A 10 -22.05 -1.91 -1.10
CA ILE A 10 -21.28 -3.09 -0.73
C ILE A 10 -19.80 -2.74 -0.81
N TYR A 11 -19.11 -2.83 0.32
CA TYR A 11 -17.65 -2.79 0.39
C TYR A 11 -17.06 -4.19 0.31
N VAL A 12 -16.34 -4.45 -0.78
CA VAL A 12 -15.55 -5.67 -0.94
C VAL A 12 -14.19 -5.50 -0.27
N LYS A 13 -14.13 -5.95 0.99
CA LYS A 13 -12.93 -5.90 1.83
C LYS A 13 -11.83 -6.86 1.36
N CYS A 14 -10.79 -6.32 0.75
CA CYS A 14 -9.52 -7.01 0.53
C CYS A 14 -8.61 -6.91 1.78
N PRO A 15 -8.05 -8.02 2.29
CA PRO A 15 -7.09 -7.96 3.39
C PRO A 15 -5.91 -7.04 3.06
N LYS A 16 -5.55 -6.18 4.01
CA LYS A 16 -4.43 -5.21 3.92
C LYS A 16 -4.56 -4.17 2.80
N ALA A 17 -5.78 -3.94 2.33
CA ALA A 17 -6.10 -2.86 1.39
C ALA A 17 -7.13 -1.89 2.01
N ALA A 18 -6.68 -0.99 2.88
CA ALA A 18 -7.46 0.09 3.50
C ALA A 18 -8.69 -0.28 4.36
N GLY A 19 -8.88 -1.55 4.74
CA GLY A 19 -10.02 -1.97 5.59
C GLY A 19 -10.19 -1.17 6.89
N THR A 20 -9.12 -0.96 7.66
CA THR A 20 -9.19 -0.18 8.91
C THR A 20 -9.44 1.30 8.67
N SER A 21 -8.75 1.90 7.71
CA SER A 21 -8.90 3.32 7.35
C SER A 21 -10.31 3.63 6.86
N LEU A 22 -10.91 2.73 6.07
CA LEU A 22 -12.29 2.87 5.61
C LEU A 22 -13.29 2.83 6.76
N LEU A 23 -13.06 1.96 7.76
CA LEU A 23 -13.91 1.87 8.94
C LEU A 23 -13.74 3.03 9.93
N GLN A 24 -12.70 3.85 9.83
CA GLN A 24 -12.64 5.11 10.58
C GLN A 24 -13.67 6.13 10.05
N TYR A 25 -13.94 6.11 8.74
CA TYR A 25 -14.97 6.93 8.14
C TYR A 25 -16.35 6.29 8.33
N PHE A 26 -16.57 5.08 7.79
CA PHE A 26 -17.91 4.48 7.83
C PHE A 26 -18.31 4.00 9.23
N THR A 27 -17.39 3.53 10.07
CA THR A 27 -17.62 2.75 11.31
C THR A 27 -18.16 1.34 11.07
N ASP A 28 -17.91 0.43 12.04
CA ASP A 28 -18.56 -0.88 12.09
C ASP A 28 -19.94 -0.72 12.77
N CYS A 29 -21.00 -1.29 12.19
CA CYS A 29 -22.34 -1.22 12.77
C CYS A 29 -22.47 -1.86 14.16
N LYS A 30 -21.51 -2.69 14.58
CA LYS A 30 -21.46 -3.24 15.94
C LYS A 30 -20.77 -2.32 16.95
N ALA A 31 -20.18 -1.20 16.51
CA ALA A 31 -19.53 -0.26 17.41
C ALA A 31 -20.58 0.50 18.25
N PRO A 32 -20.28 0.82 19.52
CA PRO A 32 -21.22 1.50 20.41
C PRO A 32 -21.67 2.88 19.89
N ASN A 33 -20.80 3.56 19.13
CA ASN A 33 -21.08 4.87 18.52
C ASN A 33 -21.15 4.76 16.98
N ALA A 34 -21.76 3.68 16.47
CA ALA A 34 -21.88 3.46 15.03
C ALA A 34 -22.64 4.61 14.35
N SER A 35 -22.10 5.08 13.23
CA SER A 35 -22.77 6.09 12.41
C SER A 35 -23.99 5.48 11.70
N GLN A 36 -24.92 6.31 11.22
CA GLN A 36 -26.04 5.80 10.41
C GLN A 36 -25.57 5.17 9.08
N TYR A 37 -24.39 5.54 8.61
CA TYR A 37 -23.75 5.03 7.41
C TYR A 37 -22.74 3.91 7.72
N CYS A 38 -22.80 3.30 8.90
CA CYS A 38 -21.96 2.19 9.28
C CYS A 38 -22.00 1.03 8.27
N LEU A 39 -20.90 0.28 8.19
CA LEU A 39 -20.84 -0.93 7.38
C LEU A 39 -21.02 -2.15 8.27
N ARG A 40 -21.98 -3.01 7.91
CA ARG A 40 -22.24 -4.28 8.57
C ARG A 40 -21.41 -5.37 7.92
N MET A 41 -20.66 -6.12 8.72
CA MET A 41 -19.92 -7.28 8.22
C MET A 41 -20.88 -8.39 7.77
N ALA A 42 -20.68 -8.90 6.55
CA ALA A 42 -21.42 -10.04 6.03
C ALA A 42 -21.10 -11.32 6.83
N SER A 43 -22.14 -12.11 7.13
CA SER A 43 -22.00 -13.40 7.80
C SER A 43 -22.19 -14.53 6.80
N TYR A 44 -21.08 -15.07 6.29
CA TYR A 44 -21.11 -16.12 5.27
C TYR A 44 -21.64 -17.47 5.79
N GLY A 45 -21.63 -17.68 7.11
CA GLY A 45 -22.24 -18.85 7.73
C GLY A 45 -23.76 -18.77 7.84
N ASN A 46 -24.37 -17.63 7.47
CA ASN A 46 -25.82 -17.43 7.51
C ASN A 46 -26.38 -17.35 6.09
N ALA A 47 -27.10 -18.38 5.66
CA ALA A 47 -27.65 -18.50 4.31
C ALA A 47 -28.56 -17.31 3.93
N THR A 48 -29.37 -16.81 4.86
CA THR A 48 -30.23 -15.63 4.63
C THR A 48 -29.40 -14.38 4.34
N ASN A 49 -28.28 -14.20 5.04
CA ASN A 49 -27.41 -13.05 4.81
C ASN A 49 -26.70 -13.14 3.45
N VAL A 50 -26.26 -14.34 3.06
CA VAL A 50 -25.69 -14.59 1.74
C VAL A 50 -26.73 -14.32 0.66
N GLN A 51 -27.94 -14.87 0.79
CA GLN A 51 -29.02 -14.70 -0.17
C GLN A 51 -29.41 -13.22 -0.32
N HIS A 52 -29.50 -12.48 0.78
CA HIS A 52 -29.75 -11.04 0.77
C HIS A 52 -28.72 -10.29 -0.09
N LEU A 53 -27.43 -10.55 0.12
CA LEU A 53 -26.37 -9.89 -0.63
C LEU A 53 -26.36 -10.28 -2.11
N LEU A 54 -26.68 -11.53 -2.43
CA LEU A 54 -26.82 -11.97 -3.82
C LEU A 54 -27.99 -11.26 -4.50
N SER A 55 -29.15 -11.13 -3.85
CA SER A 55 -30.30 -10.41 -4.40
C SER A 55 -30.09 -8.90 -4.49
N ALA A 56 -29.26 -8.34 -3.62
CA ALA A 56 -28.97 -6.91 -3.57
C ALA A 56 -27.85 -6.48 -4.51
N TRP A 57 -27.07 -7.42 -5.04
CA TRP A 57 -25.79 -7.11 -5.71
C TRP A 57 -25.95 -6.14 -6.87
N ASP A 58 -26.94 -6.37 -7.75
CA ASP A 58 -27.17 -5.55 -8.95
C ASP A 58 -27.78 -4.18 -8.62
N ASP A 59 -28.44 -4.05 -7.47
CA ASP A 59 -29.11 -2.82 -7.03
C ASP A 59 -28.19 -1.93 -6.16
N TYR A 60 -27.06 -2.46 -5.70
CA TYR A 60 -26.16 -1.80 -4.75
C TYR A 60 -24.90 -1.35 -5.48
N TYR A 61 -24.33 -0.23 -5.02
CA TYR A 61 -23.03 0.18 -5.54
C TYR A 61 -21.92 -0.57 -4.81
N VAL A 62 -21.22 -1.40 -5.57
CA VAL A 62 -20.18 -2.30 -5.09
C VAL A 62 -18.83 -1.64 -5.31
N PHE A 63 -18.05 -1.48 -4.26
CA PHE A 63 -16.74 -0.85 -4.36
C PHE A 63 -15.67 -1.59 -3.54
N GLY A 64 -14.41 -1.40 -3.93
CA GLY A 64 -13.26 -1.96 -3.25
C GLY A 64 -12.08 -1.00 -3.23
N PHE A 65 -11.05 -1.38 -2.48
CA PHE A 65 -9.75 -0.74 -2.53
C PHE A 65 -8.69 -1.79 -2.91
N SER A 66 -7.75 -1.38 -3.74
CA SER A 66 -6.57 -2.15 -4.09
C SER A 66 -5.31 -1.44 -3.60
N ARG A 67 -4.26 -2.22 -3.39
CA ARG A 67 -2.94 -1.73 -2.97
C ARG A 67 -1.87 -2.27 -3.89
N ASN A 68 -0.78 -1.55 -4.05
CA ASN A 68 0.44 -2.03 -4.68
C ASN A 68 0.81 -3.42 -4.12
N VAL A 69 1.05 -4.37 -5.02
CA VAL A 69 1.19 -5.79 -4.68
C VAL A 69 2.36 -6.07 -3.73
N LEU A 70 3.50 -5.38 -3.89
CA LEU A 70 4.69 -5.56 -3.05
C LEU A 70 4.49 -4.94 -1.66
N GLN A 71 3.97 -3.71 -1.61
CA GLN A 71 3.66 -3.07 -0.33
C GLN A 71 2.61 -3.84 0.45
N ARG A 72 1.62 -4.42 -0.25
CA ARG A 72 0.63 -5.29 0.37
C ARG A 72 1.26 -6.57 0.90
N ALA A 73 2.13 -7.23 0.14
CA ALA A 73 2.81 -8.45 0.59
C ALA A 73 3.62 -8.22 1.88
N ILE A 74 4.37 -7.12 1.97
CA ILE A 74 5.09 -6.73 3.19
C ILE A 74 4.11 -6.54 4.35
N SER A 75 3.01 -5.81 4.11
CA SER A 75 1.99 -5.56 5.14
C SER A 75 1.26 -6.84 5.58
N GLN A 76 1.07 -7.80 4.67
CA GLN A 76 0.50 -9.12 4.96
C GLN A 76 1.46 -9.88 5.86
N TYR A 77 2.72 -10.06 5.45
CA TYR A 77 3.72 -10.77 6.24
C TYR A 77 3.86 -10.19 7.64
N GLN A 78 4.10 -8.88 7.76
CA GLN A 78 4.24 -8.22 9.06
C GLN A 78 3.03 -8.46 9.98
N TYR A 79 1.81 -8.35 9.44
CA TYR A 79 0.59 -8.59 10.19
C TYR A 79 0.45 -10.07 10.61
N LEU A 80 0.66 -10.98 9.68
CA LEU A 80 0.46 -12.42 9.89
C LEU A 80 1.49 -13.01 10.85
N SER A 81 2.73 -12.52 10.80
CA SER A 81 3.80 -12.90 11.72
C SER A 81 3.51 -12.50 13.17
N THR A 82 2.67 -11.49 13.44
CA THR A 82 2.28 -11.13 14.82
C THR A 82 1.48 -12.22 15.53
N PHE A 83 0.90 -13.16 14.78
CA PHE A 83 0.16 -14.28 15.35
C PHE A 83 1.05 -15.49 15.66
N ILE A 84 2.33 -15.43 15.35
CA ILE A 84 3.30 -16.44 15.77
C ILE A 84 3.81 -16.05 17.16
N ARG A 85 3.71 -16.97 18.11
CA ARG A 85 4.24 -16.81 19.47
C ARG A 85 5.76 -16.62 19.43
N LYS A 86 6.29 -15.80 20.33
CA LYS A 86 7.70 -15.39 20.32
C LYS A 86 8.67 -16.54 20.59
N GLU A 87 8.18 -17.57 21.28
CA GLU A 87 8.93 -18.76 21.66
C GLU A 87 9.14 -19.72 20.48
N CYS A 88 8.39 -19.51 19.39
CA CYS A 88 8.46 -20.34 18.20
C CYS A 88 9.41 -19.76 17.15
N PRO A 89 10.13 -20.61 16.38
CA PRO A 89 10.93 -20.15 15.25
C PRO A 89 10.06 -19.40 14.24
N GLY A 90 10.38 -18.15 13.90
CA GLY A 90 9.61 -17.41 12.91
C GLY A 90 9.72 -18.00 11.50
N VAL A 91 8.79 -17.61 10.62
CA VAL A 91 8.91 -17.83 9.17
C VAL A 91 9.64 -16.63 8.57
N ALA A 92 10.68 -16.88 7.77
CA ALA A 92 11.45 -15.83 7.15
C ALA A 92 10.72 -15.19 5.95
N TRP A 93 11.09 -13.94 5.62
CA TRP A 93 10.42 -13.17 4.56
C TRP A 93 10.60 -13.80 3.18
N ASP A 94 11.77 -14.38 2.88
CA ASP A 94 12.06 -15.08 1.64
C ASP A 94 11.18 -16.32 1.45
N GLN A 95 10.93 -17.08 2.53
CA GLN A 95 10.00 -18.21 2.52
C GLN A 95 8.57 -17.74 2.20
N PHE A 96 8.12 -16.67 2.84
CA PHE A 96 6.81 -16.06 2.53
C PHE A 96 6.73 -15.49 1.11
N CYS A 97 7.83 -14.95 0.58
CA CYS A 97 7.88 -14.46 -0.79
C CYS A 97 7.73 -15.57 -1.82
N GLN A 98 8.32 -16.73 -1.55
CA GLN A 98 8.21 -17.91 -2.42
C GLN A 98 6.81 -18.53 -2.32
N ASP A 99 6.25 -18.59 -1.12
CA ASP A 99 4.89 -19.08 -0.88
C ASP A 99 4.17 -18.24 0.18
N PRO A 100 3.21 -17.39 -0.19
CA PRO A 100 2.48 -16.56 0.76
C PRO A 100 1.56 -17.36 1.69
N TYR A 101 1.33 -18.65 1.42
CA TYR A 101 0.53 -19.54 2.28
C TYR A 101 1.36 -20.29 3.33
N VAL A 102 2.70 -20.20 3.28
CA VAL A 102 3.61 -20.89 4.19
C VAL A 102 3.31 -20.62 5.67
N LEU A 103 2.81 -19.43 6.01
CA LEU A 103 2.45 -19.07 7.39
C LEU A 103 1.25 -19.88 7.91
N GLY A 104 0.28 -20.20 7.05
CA GLY A 104 -0.84 -21.06 7.43
C GLY A 104 -0.40 -22.51 7.60
N ASP A 105 0.45 -23.00 6.69
CA ASP A 105 1.07 -24.33 6.79
C ASP A 105 1.90 -24.49 8.06
N TYR A 106 2.68 -23.45 8.38
CA TYR A 106 3.44 -23.35 9.62
C TYR A 106 2.51 -23.47 10.83
N CYS A 107 1.38 -22.76 10.84
CA CYS A 107 0.41 -22.82 11.95
C CYS A 107 -0.24 -24.20 12.14
N ILE A 108 -0.34 -25.01 11.09
CA ILE A 108 -0.83 -26.39 11.20
C ILE A 108 0.22 -27.26 11.90
N ARG A 109 1.46 -27.21 11.41
CA ARG A 109 2.50 -28.20 11.72
C ARG A 109 3.27 -27.88 13.00
N GLN A 110 3.52 -26.61 13.27
CA GLN A 110 4.53 -26.23 14.26
C GLN A 110 3.98 -26.17 15.67
N ARG A 111 4.81 -26.66 16.60
CA ARG A 111 4.61 -26.63 18.04
C ARG A 111 5.87 -26.06 18.70
N ASP A 112 5.71 -25.44 19.86
CA ASP A 112 6.86 -25.04 20.66
C ASP A 112 7.50 -26.26 21.37
N VAL A 113 8.52 -25.97 22.17
CA VAL A 113 9.24 -26.97 22.98
C VAL A 113 8.34 -27.73 23.96
N ASP A 114 7.22 -27.14 24.37
CA ASP A 114 6.23 -27.71 25.29
C ASP A 114 5.05 -28.37 24.56
N GLY A 115 5.11 -28.49 23.23
CA GLY A 115 4.07 -29.11 22.41
C GLY A 115 2.85 -28.22 22.15
N GLN A 116 2.88 -26.94 22.52
CA GLN A 116 1.79 -25.99 22.30
C GLN A 116 1.82 -25.42 20.88
N ARG A 117 0.66 -25.05 20.33
CA ARG A 117 0.55 -24.49 18.98
C ARG A 117 1.31 -23.17 18.85
N CYS A 118 2.14 -23.03 17.83
CA CYS A 118 2.91 -21.81 17.63
C CYS A 118 2.08 -20.59 17.22
N CYS A 119 0.88 -20.78 16.68
CA CYS A 119 0.03 -19.70 16.23
C CYS A 119 -1.14 -19.42 17.19
N THR A 120 -1.43 -18.14 17.41
CA THR A 120 -2.58 -17.67 18.19
C THR A 120 -3.86 -17.56 17.38
N GLN A 121 -3.75 -17.57 16.04
CA GLN A 121 -4.88 -17.60 15.11
C GLN A 121 -4.91 -18.91 14.32
N SER A 122 -6.06 -19.19 13.71
CA SER A 122 -6.25 -20.39 12.90
C SER A 122 -5.47 -20.33 11.57
N PRO A 123 -5.11 -21.48 10.98
CA PRO A 123 -4.52 -21.52 9.64
C PRO A 123 -5.40 -20.84 8.58
N GLU A 124 -6.72 -20.96 8.69
CA GLU A 124 -7.68 -20.34 7.76
C GLU A 124 -7.59 -18.81 7.81
N HIS A 125 -7.37 -18.23 9.00
CA HIS A 125 -7.09 -16.79 9.12
C HIS A 125 -5.86 -16.40 8.30
N GLN A 126 -4.79 -17.21 8.39
CA GLN A 126 -3.55 -16.97 7.64
C GLN A 126 -3.80 -17.03 6.13
N TYR A 127 -4.42 -18.10 5.65
CA TYR A 127 -4.73 -18.30 4.23
C TYR A 127 -5.63 -17.19 3.68
N GLN A 128 -6.70 -16.86 4.40
CA GLN A 128 -7.62 -15.80 3.97
C GLN A 128 -6.91 -14.45 3.85
N HIS A 129 -6.02 -14.12 4.79
CA HIS A 129 -5.29 -12.86 4.77
C HIS A 129 -4.14 -12.83 3.78
N ALA A 130 -3.60 -13.99 3.38
CA ALA A 130 -2.61 -14.13 2.32
C ALA A 130 -3.22 -14.05 0.91
N SER A 131 -4.52 -14.37 0.76
CA SER A 131 -5.23 -14.44 -0.52
C SER A 131 -4.95 -13.26 -1.47
N PRO A 132 -4.84 -13.51 -2.78
CA PRO A 132 -4.72 -12.46 -3.80
C PRO A 132 -5.88 -11.46 -3.76
N GLN A 133 -5.58 -10.19 -4.06
CA GLN A 133 -6.60 -9.11 -4.14
C GLN A 133 -7.60 -9.36 -5.27
N VAL A 134 -7.11 -9.95 -6.38
CA VAL A 134 -7.90 -10.19 -7.60
C VAL A 134 -9.12 -11.05 -7.35
N ASN A 135 -9.04 -12.01 -6.42
CA ASN A 135 -10.14 -12.92 -6.06
C ASN A 135 -11.38 -12.19 -5.51
N CYS A 136 -11.21 -10.95 -5.05
CA CYS A 136 -12.29 -10.13 -4.55
C CYS A 136 -12.79 -9.10 -5.58
N LEU A 137 -11.99 -8.77 -6.59
CA LEU A 137 -12.28 -7.66 -7.49
C LEU A 137 -12.73 -8.12 -8.88
N LEU A 138 -12.50 -9.38 -9.25
CA LEU A 138 -12.89 -9.93 -10.54
C LEU A 138 -13.88 -11.09 -10.39
N THR A 139 -14.74 -11.26 -11.40
CA THR A 139 -15.58 -12.45 -11.57
C THR A 139 -14.73 -13.63 -12.03
N ARG A 140 -15.33 -14.82 -12.05
CA ARG A 140 -14.68 -16.04 -12.54
C ARG A 140 -14.24 -15.93 -14.01
N GLU A 141 -14.96 -15.13 -14.80
CA GLU A 141 -14.69 -14.84 -16.21
C GLU A 141 -13.67 -13.71 -16.40
N GLY A 142 -13.10 -13.17 -15.32
CA GLY A 142 -12.10 -12.09 -15.36
C GLY A 142 -12.67 -10.69 -15.61
N LYS A 143 -14.00 -10.52 -15.55
CA LYS A 143 -14.64 -9.20 -15.59
C LYS A 143 -14.56 -8.52 -14.23
N THR A 144 -14.70 -7.20 -14.17
CA THR A 144 -14.78 -6.50 -12.89
C THR A 144 -16.02 -6.94 -12.12
N ALA A 145 -15.86 -7.32 -10.85
CA ALA A 145 -16.95 -7.67 -9.94
C ALA A 145 -17.44 -6.49 -9.10
N VAL A 146 -16.89 -5.29 -9.32
CA VAL A 146 -17.18 -4.07 -8.56
C VAL A 146 -17.38 -2.90 -9.52
N ASP A 147 -18.16 -1.91 -9.10
CA ASP A 147 -18.39 -0.69 -9.87
C ASP A 147 -17.20 0.28 -9.80
N TRP A 148 -16.43 0.21 -8.70
CA TRP A 148 -15.33 1.14 -8.46
C TRP A 148 -14.21 0.53 -7.61
N VAL A 149 -12.96 0.90 -7.94
CA VAL A 149 -11.76 0.51 -7.19
C VAL A 149 -10.91 1.72 -6.87
N GLY A 150 -10.72 1.98 -5.57
CA GLY A 150 -9.79 2.98 -5.06
C GLY A 150 -8.39 2.43 -4.84
N ARG A 151 -7.43 3.33 -4.68
CA ARG A 151 -6.02 3.02 -4.39
C ARG A 151 -5.70 3.39 -2.95
N VAL A 152 -5.12 2.45 -2.21
CA VAL A 152 -4.66 2.72 -0.84
C VAL A 152 -3.60 3.82 -0.80
N GLU A 153 -2.78 3.92 -1.84
CA GLU A 153 -1.72 4.92 -1.97
C GLU A 153 -2.27 6.35 -2.13
N GLN A 154 -3.53 6.48 -2.55
CA GLN A 154 -4.25 7.75 -2.72
C GLN A 154 -5.56 7.73 -1.93
N PHE A 155 -5.56 7.09 -0.76
CA PHE A 155 -6.78 6.79 -0.02
C PHE A 155 -7.68 8.02 0.23
N SER A 156 -7.11 9.16 0.67
CA SER A 156 -7.91 10.34 1.00
C SER A 156 -8.60 10.96 -0.22
N SER A 157 -7.91 11.08 -1.36
CA SER A 157 -8.51 11.58 -2.59
C SER A 157 -9.50 10.59 -3.16
N ASP A 158 -9.12 9.31 -3.25
CA ASP A 158 -9.98 8.27 -3.82
C ASP A 158 -11.24 8.04 -2.96
N LEU A 159 -11.15 8.18 -1.63
CA LEU A 159 -12.34 8.14 -0.75
C LEU A 159 -13.24 9.36 -0.96
N SER A 160 -12.66 10.56 -1.16
CA SER A 160 -13.43 11.76 -1.47
C SER A 160 -14.18 11.62 -2.80
N ASP A 161 -13.50 11.09 -3.83
CA ASP A 161 -14.09 10.83 -5.14
C ASP A 161 -15.21 9.78 -5.05
N LEU A 162 -14.98 8.69 -4.30
CA LEU A 162 -16.01 7.69 -4.03
C LEU A 162 -17.23 8.33 -3.36
N VAL A 163 -17.04 9.12 -2.30
CA VAL A 163 -18.17 9.76 -1.60
C VAL A 163 -18.93 10.72 -2.52
N ALA A 164 -18.26 11.45 -3.39
CA ALA A 164 -18.90 12.30 -4.40
C ALA A 164 -19.76 11.47 -5.37
N ILE A 165 -19.24 10.34 -5.88
CA ILE A 165 -19.99 9.42 -6.74
C ILE A 165 -21.20 8.85 -5.98
N LEU A 166 -21.01 8.40 -4.74
CA LEU A 166 -22.07 7.80 -3.93
C LEU A 166 -23.21 8.79 -3.66
N ASN A 167 -22.89 10.07 -3.45
CA ASN A 167 -23.84 11.15 -3.20
C ASN A 167 -24.57 11.64 -4.47
N ALA A 168 -24.03 11.38 -5.66
CA ALA A 168 -24.68 11.72 -6.91
C ALA A 168 -25.80 10.73 -7.30
N ARG A 169 -25.89 9.58 -6.62
CA ARG A 169 -26.89 8.54 -6.92
C ARG A 169 -28.28 8.95 -6.42
N PRO A 170 -29.34 8.82 -7.25
CA PRO A 170 -30.69 9.13 -6.83
C PRO A 170 -31.25 8.08 -5.86
N GLY A 171 -32.20 8.48 -5.02
CA GLY A 171 -32.99 7.55 -4.18
C GLY A 171 -32.27 6.97 -2.95
N VAL A 172 -31.09 7.49 -2.61
CA VAL A 172 -30.36 7.14 -1.38
C VAL A 172 -29.94 8.41 -0.61
N PRO A 173 -29.79 8.38 0.72
CA PRO A 173 -29.33 9.54 1.48
C PRO A 173 -27.87 9.91 1.16
N SER A 174 -27.52 11.18 1.33
CA SER A 174 -26.15 11.66 1.18
C SER A 174 -25.27 11.28 2.38
N LEU A 175 -24.06 10.84 2.09
CA LEU A 175 -22.97 10.63 3.04
C LEU A 175 -22.29 11.97 3.39
N PRO A 176 -21.76 12.12 4.62
CA PRO A 176 -20.97 13.29 5.00
C PRO A 176 -19.73 13.47 4.13
N THR A 177 -19.33 14.70 3.81
CA THR A 177 -18.09 14.94 3.07
C THR A 177 -16.87 14.48 3.88
N VAL A 178 -15.85 13.97 3.18
CA VAL A 178 -14.62 13.50 3.81
C VAL A 178 -13.80 14.72 4.24
N GLN A 179 -13.58 14.89 5.54
CA GLN A 179 -12.61 15.87 6.00
C GLN A 179 -11.20 15.33 5.72
N THR A 180 -10.44 16.03 4.87
CA THR A 180 -9.06 15.69 4.52
C THR A 180 -8.12 15.99 5.68
N SER A 181 -8.21 15.26 6.79
CA SER A 181 -7.12 15.25 7.77
C SER A 181 -6.01 14.34 7.23
N LYS A 182 -4.80 14.90 7.11
CA LYS A 182 -3.58 14.26 6.62
C LYS A 182 -3.10 13.17 7.56
N ALA A 183 -3.86 12.09 7.73
CA ALA A 183 -3.30 10.90 8.33
C ALA A 183 -2.76 10.02 7.20
N ASN A 184 -1.44 10.10 7.00
CA ASN A 184 -0.75 9.17 6.13
C ASN A 184 -0.70 7.82 6.88
N TYR A 185 -1.73 6.99 6.73
CA TYR A 185 -1.88 5.72 7.48
C TYR A 185 -0.82 4.66 7.14
N ASN A 186 0.05 4.95 6.17
CA ASN A 186 1.26 4.19 5.85
C ASN A 186 2.54 4.81 6.43
N ALA A 187 2.45 5.86 7.26
CA ALA A 187 3.57 6.29 8.08
C ALA A 187 3.94 5.10 8.96
N SER A 188 5.00 4.42 8.55
CA SER A 188 5.53 3.29 9.28
C SER A 188 5.87 3.74 10.70
N PRO A 189 5.67 2.93 11.75
CA PRO A 189 6.29 3.16 13.05
C PRO A 189 7.82 3.18 13.00
N CYS A 190 8.43 2.97 11.83
CA CYS A 190 9.86 3.14 11.60
C CYS A 190 10.37 4.60 11.71
N ASP A 191 9.51 5.58 12.01
CA ASP A 191 10.01 6.90 12.39
C ASP A 191 10.68 6.86 13.79
N ALA A 192 11.98 7.15 13.74
CA ALA A 192 12.92 7.50 14.81
C ALA A 192 13.42 6.42 15.80
N HIS A 193 12.71 5.33 16.10
CA HIS A 193 13.14 4.44 17.22
C HIS A 193 13.84 3.11 16.86
N HIS A 194 13.91 2.70 15.60
CA HIS A 194 14.59 1.46 15.18
C HIS A 194 15.95 1.67 14.48
N ARG A 195 16.74 2.66 14.92
CA ARG A 195 18.14 2.85 14.49
C ARG A 195 19.13 1.79 15.02
N LYS A 196 18.65 0.61 15.43
CA LYS A 196 19.46 -0.46 16.06
C LYS A 196 19.23 -1.87 15.51
N LEU A 197 18.82 -2.01 14.26
CA LEU A 197 19.10 -3.26 13.53
C LEU A 197 20.39 -3.06 12.74
N ARG A 198 21.50 -3.37 13.39
CA ARG A 198 22.82 -3.51 12.76
C ARG A 198 22.73 -4.68 11.78
N TRP A 199 22.67 -4.37 10.50
CA TRP A 199 23.20 -5.25 9.47
C TRP A 199 24.70 -5.26 9.69
N HIS A 200 25.26 -6.41 10.11
CA HIS A 200 26.69 -6.53 10.32
C HIS A 200 27.43 -6.40 8.97
N ASP A 201 28.33 -5.42 8.97
CA ASP A 201 29.61 -5.33 8.27
C ASP A 201 29.65 -5.30 6.74
N ALA A 202 29.78 -4.07 6.21
CA ALA A 202 30.74 -3.76 5.17
C ALA A 202 31.38 -2.38 5.44
N ALA A 203 32.62 -2.44 5.94
CA ALA A 203 33.72 -1.47 5.88
C ALA A 203 33.42 0.05 5.86
N SER A 204 33.77 0.68 6.98
CA SER A 204 34.57 1.91 7.11
C SER A 204 34.28 3.11 6.19
N ALA A 205 33.51 4.08 6.70
CA ALA A 205 33.73 5.50 6.42
C ALA A 205 33.26 6.34 7.62
N GLU A 206 34.14 7.22 8.09
CA GLU A 206 33.94 8.13 9.23
C GLU A 206 32.83 9.18 8.96
N PRO A 207 32.21 9.77 10.01
CA PRO A 207 31.01 10.58 9.86
C PRO A 207 31.34 12.04 9.51
N VAL A 208 30.76 12.55 8.42
CA VAL A 208 30.72 13.99 8.13
C VAL A 208 29.56 14.63 8.89
N ALA A 209 29.88 15.72 9.60
CA ALA A 209 29.02 16.45 10.52
C ALA A 209 27.70 16.96 9.88
N SER A 210 26.64 16.90 10.67
CA SER A 210 25.29 17.38 10.38
C SER A 210 25.19 18.90 10.40
N VAL A 211 24.78 19.50 9.27
CA VAL A 211 24.32 20.90 9.22
C VAL A 211 22.82 20.94 9.54
N GLN A 212 22.46 21.66 10.61
CA GLN A 212 21.08 21.94 11.02
C GLN A 212 20.46 22.99 10.09
N GLN A 213 19.31 22.69 9.46
CA GLN A 213 18.48 23.70 8.78
C GLN A 213 17.41 24.21 9.73
N GLY A 214 17.52 25.49 10.08
CA GLY A 214 16.52 26.25 10.82
C GLY A 214 15.32 26.64 9.95
N THR A 215 14.17 26.77 10.60
CA THR A 215 12.89 27.27 10.11
C THR A 215 12.96 28.75 9.68
N PRO A 216 12.28 29.18 8.60
CA PRO A 216 12.18 30.59 8.25
C PRO A 216 10.94 31.24 8.89
N ASP A 217 11.16 32.34 9.60
CA ASP A 217 10.14 33.31 9.99
C ASP A 217 10.13 34.50 9.01
N LEU A 218 8.94 35.04 8.79
CA LEU A 218 8.63 36.12 7.86
C LEU A 218 8.98 37.49 8.47
N ALA A 219 9.62 38.39 7.70
CA ALA A 219 9.14 39.77 7.46
C ALA A 219 10.21 40.75 6.91
N GLN A 220 9.76 41.57 5.95
CA GLN A 220 10.15 42.96 5.61
C GLN A 220 11.33 43.30 4.66
N GLY A 221 11.00 44.10 3.62
CA GLY A 221 11.78 45.28 3.18
C GLY A 221 12.69 45.19 1.93
N ARG A 222 12.31 45.88 0.84
CA ARG A 222 13.01 46.14 -0.46
C ARG A 222 14.25 47.10 -0.34
N PRO A 223 15.03 47.49 -1.40
CA PRO A 223 15.05 47.09 -2.84
C PRO A 223 16.46 46.83 -3.52
N ALA A 224 16.39 46.30 -4.75
CA ALA A 224 17.19 46.54 -5.98
C ALA A 224 18.69 46.12 -6.14
N ASP A 225 18.92 45.55 -7.34
CA ASP A 225 20.14 45.36 -8.15
C ASP A 225 21.21 44.32 -7.76
N ALA A 226 21.24 43.20 -8.49
CA ALA A 226 22.39 42.76 -9.31
C ALA A 226 22.21 41.34 -9.90
N ALA A 227 22.40 41.26 -11.22
CA ALA A 227 22.96 40.15 -12.02
C ALA A 227 22.64 38.68 -11.70
N VAL A 228 21.98 38.05 -12.68
CA VAL A 228 21.75 36.61 -12.86
C VAL A 228 23.06 35.82 -12.95
N SER A 229 23.15 34.71 -12.23
CA SER A 229 24.05 33.58 -12.52
C SER A 229 23.22 32.27 -12.45
N PRO A 230 23.16 31.45 -13.50
CA PRO A 230 22.19 30.35 -13.62
C PRO A 230 22.71 29.04 -13.02
N SER A 231 23.00 28.98 -11.71
CA SER A 231 23.42 27.72 -11.07
C SER A 231 22.68 27.35 -9.78
N ALA A 232 21.68 28.12 -9.36
CA ALA A 232 20.96 27.89 -8.11
C ALA A 232 19.56 27.26 -8.29
N ALA A 233 19.04 27.19 -9.52
CA ALA A 233 17.68 26.67 -9.78
C ALA A 233 17.61 25.12 -9.81
N GLU A 234 18.72 24.45 -10.09
CA GLU A 234 18.75 22.98 -10.25
C GLU A 234 18.69 22.21 -8.93
N GLN A 235 19.02 22.86 -7.80
CA GLN A 235 19.11 22.22 -6.49
C GLN A 235 17.78 22.18 -5.70
N ARG A 236 16.64 22.52 -6.31
CA ARG A 236 15.32 22.52 -5.66
C ARG A 236 14.25 21.71 -6.37
N LEU A 237 14.61 20.89 -7.35
CA LEU A 237 13.63 19.98 -7.94
C LEU A 237 13.23 18.94 -6.87
N PRO A 238 11.92 18.69 -6.67
CA PRO A 238 11.49 17.54 -5.90
C PRO A 238 12.21 16.29 -6.43
N VAL A 239 12.76 15.46 -5.53
CA VAL A 239 13.64 14.32 -5.87
C VAL A 239 13.08 13.48 -7.01
N ARG A 240 11.76 13.26 -7.04
CA ARG A 240 11.06 12.56 -8.10
C ARG A 240 11.29 13.19 -9.49
N THR A 241 11.10 14.49 -9.62
CA THR A 241 11.29 15.23 -10.88
C THR A 241 12.74 15.18 -11.33
N TYR A 242 13.68 15.32 -10.40
CA TYR A 242 15.10 15.18 -10.70
C TYR A 242 15.42 13.79 -11.26
N LEU A 243 14.93 12.71 -10.65
CA LEU A 243 15.17 11.35 -11.13
C LEU A 243 14.48 11.08 -12.47
N GLU A 244 13.22 11.50 -12.65
CA GLU A 244 12.47 11.41 -13.90
C GLU A 244 13.21 12.11 -15.06
N GLN A 245 13.79 13.27 -14.78
CA GLN A 245 14.52 14.06 -15.77
C GLN A 245 15.95 13.58 -16.03
N ASN A 246 16.59 12.83 -15.13
CA ASN A 246 18.02 12.52 -15.25
C ASN A 246 18.34 11.04 -15.47
N VAL A 247 17.70 10.12 -14.75
CA VAL A 247 18.12 8.70 -14.75
C VAL A 247 17.01 7.71 -15.08
N VAL A 248 15.74 8.03 -14.84
CA VAL A 248 14.64 7.06 -14.99
C VAL A 248 14.48 6.53 -16.42
N PRO A 249 14.54 7.33 -17.50
CA PRO A 249 14.30 6.80 -18.85
C PRO A 249 15.34 5.76 -19.28
N ILE A 250 16.63 6.03 -19.05
CA ILE A 250 17.70 5.08 -19.39
C ILE A 250 17.67 3.85 -18.48
N LEU A 251 17.32 4.00 -17.20
CA LEU A 251 17.12 2.87 -16.29
C LEU A 251 15.95 1.97 -16.74
N MET A 252 14.83 2.54 -17.19
CA MET A 252 13.71 1.76 -17.71
C MET A 252 14.10 0.93 -18.93
N GLN A 253 14.84 1.53 -19.87
CA GLN A 253 15.35 0.82 -21.05
C GLN A 253 16.33 -0.29 -20.66
N ALA A 254 17.26 -0.02 -19.75
CA ALA A 254 18.22 -1.00 -19.25
C ALA A 254 17.52 -2.20 -18.57
N MET A 255 16.49 -1.93 -17.77
CA MET A 255 15.70 -2.96 -17.09
C MET A 255 14.87 -3.82 -18.07
N MET A 256 14.35 -3.22 -19.15
CA MET A 256 13.68 -3.96 -20.23
C MET A 256 14.65 -4.92 -20.94
N GLU A 257 15.83 -4.44 -21.32
CA GLU A 257 16.85 -5.27 -21.99
C GLU A 257 17.41 -6.36 -21.07
N LEU A 258 17.58 -6.06 -19.78
CA LEU A 258 17.98 -7.05 -18.78
C LEU A 258 16.95 -8.18 -18.68
N ASN A 259 15.66 -7.86 -18.61
CA ASN A 259 14.60 -8.87 -18.54
C ASN A 259 14.53 -9.71 -19.83
N ARG A 260 14.82 -9.09 -20.98
CA ARG A 260 14.87 -9.78 -22.28
C ARG A 260 16.05 -10.74 -22.38
N LYS A 261 17.26 -10.32 -22.00
CA LYS A 261 18.49 -11.12 -22.19
C LYS A 261 18.78 -12.10 -21.06
N ARG A 262 18.34 -11.79 -19.83
CA ARG A 262 18.59 -12.61 -18.62
C ARG A 262 20.05 -13.09 -18.51
N PRO A 263 21.03 -12.18 -18.54
CA PRO A 263 22.44 -12.53 -18.44
C PRO A 263 22.74 -13.19 -17.08
N ALA A 264 23.84 -13.96 -17.02
CA ALA A 264 24.30 -14.60 -15.79
C ALA A 264 24.57 -13.58 -14.67
N ASP A 265 25.16 -12.43 -15.02
CA ASP A 265 25.47 -11.34 -14.11
C ASP A 265 24.62 -10.09 -14.41
N PRO A 266 23.43 -9.96 -13.79
CA PRO A 266 22.48 -8.88 -14.10
C PRO A 266 23.00 -7.48 -13.72
N ILE A 267 23.79 -7.36 -12.66
CA ILE A 267 24.31 -6.07 -12.19
C ILE A 267 25.39 -5.54 -13.12
N ASP A 268 26.36 -6.37 -13.51
CA ASP A 268 27.41 -5.98 -14.45
C ASP A 268 26.83 -5.63 -15.83
N PHE A 269 25.80 -6.36 -16.25
CA PHE A 269 25.05 -6.02 -17.45
C PHE A 269 24.42 -4.62 -17.36
N LEU A 270 23.74 -4.29 -16.25
CA LEU A 270 23.15 -2.95 -16.06
C LEU A 270 24.21 -1.86 -16.04
N CYS A 271 25.29 -2.05 -15.29
CA CYS A 271 26.41 -1.09 -15.23
C CYS A 271 26.97 -0.84 -16.63
N THR A 272 27.24 -1.90 -17.38
CA THR A 272 27.75 -1.83 -18.76
C THR A 272 26.76 -1.12 -19.67
N TYR A 273 25.47 -1.48 -19.60
CA TYR A 273 24.42 -0.87 -20.41
C TYR A 273 24.30 0.63 -20.14
N LEU A 274 24.28 1.04 -18.87
CA LEU A 274 24.18 2.45 -18.50
C LEU A 274 25.42 3.24 -18.94
N GLN A 275 26.62 2.65 -18.85
CA GLN A 275 27.86 3.29 -19.33
C GLN A 275 27.86 3.47 -20.84
N GLN A 276 27.43 2.46 -21.61
CA GLN A 276 27.37 2.50 -23.07
C GLN A 276 26.35 3.52 -23.59
N HIS A 277 25.22 3.67 -22.89
CA HIS A 277 24.09 4.50 -23.35
C HIS A 277 23.98 5.87 -22.68
N LYS A 278 24.91 6.23 -21.77
CA LYS A 278 24.90 7.50 -21.01
C LYS A 278 24.85 8.76 -21.90
N THR A 279 25.44 8.71 -23.10
CA THR A 279 25.64 9.88 -23.98
C THR A 279 24.46 10.15 -24.92
N GLN A 280 23.54 9.21 -25.09
CA GLN A 280 22.38 9.37 -26.00
C GLN A 280 21.42 10.49 -25.55
N ARG A 281 21.57 11.04 -24.34
CA ARG A 281 20.78 12.17 -23.85
C ARG A 281 21.40 13.55 -24.11
N ILE A 282 22.69 13.62 -24.45
CA ILE A 282 23.42 14.89 -24.63
C ILE A 282 23.37 15.35 -26.10
N SER A 283 23.24 14.41 -27.04
CA SER A 283 23.28 14.68 -28.49
C SER A 283 21.97 15.21 -29.09
N ASP A 284 20.86 15.23 -28.35
CA ASP A 284 19.55 15.70 -28.84
C ASP A 284 19.22 17.16 -28.45
N LYS A 285 20.24 17.93 -28.03
CA LYS A 285 20.11 19.35 -27.67
C LYS A 285 21.17 20.27 -28.31
N ASN A 286 21.67 19.93 -29.50
CA ASN A 286 22.40 20.86 -30.36
C ASN A 286 21.66 21.05 -31.68
#